data_AF-A0A645DMS1-F1
#
_entry.id   AF-A0A645DMS1-F1
#
_cell.length_a   1.000
_cell.length_b   1.000
_cell.length_c   1.000
_cell.angle_alpha   90.00
_cell.angle_beta   90.00
_cell.angle_gamma   90.00
#
_symmetry.space_group_name_H-M   'P 1'
#
loop_
_entity.id
_entity.type
_entity.pdbx_description
1 polymer ?
#
loop_
_entity_poly.entity_id
_entity_poly.type
_entity_poly.pdbx_seq_one_letter_code
_entity_poly.pdbx_strand_id
1 'polypeptide(L)' 'MVVDVGEGKGKDMAVKLEENGIVCNANTIPHDKAGPFKPSGIRIGTPAMTTKGWKEKEFEELGNRIAKIIFS' A
#
# COMPACT_ATOMS: atom_id res chain seq x y z
N MET A 1 6.00 1.32 6.59
CA MET A 1 4.74 1.10 7.33
C MET A 1 3.96 0.02 6.61
N VAL A 2 3.25 -0.86 7.33
CA VAL A 2 2.32 -1.82 6.72
C VAL A 2 0.90 -1.37 7.03
N VAL A 3 0.05 -1.37 6.01
CA VAL A 3 -1.36 -0.96 6.08
C VAL A 3 -2.23 -2.18 5.82
N ASP A 4 -3.21 -2.43 6.68
CA ASP A 4 -4.22 -3.46 6.47
C ASP A 4 -5.19 -3.02 5.36
N VAL A 5 -5.40 -3.90 4.38
CA VAL A 5 -6.28 -3.66 3.22
C VAL A 5 -7.38 -4.73 3.10
N GLY A 6 -7.57 -5.51 4.15
CA GLY A 6 -8.58 -6.56 4.26
C GLY A 6 -8.01 -7.97 4.07
N GLU A 7 -8.72 -8.93 4.68
CA GLU A 7 -8.29 -10.33 4.76
C GLU A 7 -7.99 -10.92 3.37
N GLY A 8 -6.73 -11.30 3.16
CA GLY A 8 -6.27 -11.94 1.92
C GLY A 8 -6.12 -11.02 0.70
N LYS A 9 -6.38 -9.72 0.84
CA LYS A 9 -6.46 -8.76 -0.29
C LYS A 9 -5.15 -8.05 -0.63
N GLY A 10 -4.09 -8.25 0.14
CA GLY A 10 -2.84 -7.49 0.00
C GLY A 10 -2.23 -7.57 -1.39
N LYS A 11 -2.28 -8.76 -2.03
CA LYS A 11 -1.79 -8.96 -3.40
C LYS A 11 -2.65 -8.21 -4.43
N ASP A 12 -3.97 -8.37 -4.35
CA ASP A 12 -4.91 -7.74 -5.28
C ASP A 12 -4.83 -6.21 -5.19
N MET A 13 -4.68 -5.69 -3.98
CA MET A 13 -4.52 -4.24 -3.76
C MET A 13 -3.17 -3.72 -4.26
N ALA A 14 -2.09 -4.49 -4.12
CA ALA A 14 -0.80 -4.11 -4.69
C ALA A 14 -0.88 -4.01 -6.23
N VAL A 15 -1.55 -4.97 -6.89
CA VAL A 15 -1.77 -4.94 -8.35
C VAL A 15 -2.64 -3.75 -8.75
N LYS A 16 -3.76 -3.52 -8.06
CA LYS A 16 -4.65 -2.37 -8.33
C LYS A 16 -3.93 -1.03 -8.20
N LEU A 17 -3.04 -0.90 -7.22
CA LEU A 17 -2.20 0.29 -7.03
C LEU A 17 -1.15 0.41 -8.15
N GLU A 18 -0.54 -0.70 -8.56
CA GLU A 18 0.44 -0.75 -9.66
C GLU A 18 -0.16 -0.31 -11.00
N GLU A 19 -1.39 -0.74 -11.32
CA GLU A 19 -2.16 -0.28 -12.48
C GLU A 19 -2.41 1.23 -12.48
N ASN A 20 -2.37 1.85 -11.30
CA ASN A 20 -2.49 3.30 -11.09
C ASN A 20 -1.12 3.99 -10.91
N GLY A 21 -0.01 3.30 -11.19
CA GLY A 21 1.34 3.86 -11.10
C GLY A 21 1.88 4.00 -9.68
N ILE A 22 1.34 3.25 -8.72
CA ILE A 22 1.80 3.22 -7.32
C ILE A 22 2.32 1.81 -7.02
N VAL A 23 3.64 1.64 -7.03
CA VAL A 23 4.26 0.33 -6.81
C VAL A 23 4.47 0.11 -5.31
N CYS A 24 3.96 -1.00 -4.78
CA CYS A 24 4.13 -1.40 -3.39
C CYS A 24 4.20 -2.94 -3.25
N ASN A 25 4.59 -3.43 -2.07
CA ASN A 25 4.70 -4.87 -1.81
C ASN A 25 3.59 -5.34 -0.86
N ALA A 26 3.01 -6.51 -1.13
CA ALA A 26 2.07 -7.15 -0.22
C ALA A 26 2.80 -7.80 0.97
N ASN A 27 2.27 -7.65 2.18
CA ASN A 27 2.88 -8.09 3.42
C ASN A 27 1.82 -8.61 4.40
N THR A 28 2.16 -9.67 5.14
CA THR A 28 1.33 -10.12 6.25
C THR A 28 1.28 -9.07 7.35
N ILE A 29 0.15 -9.01 8.06
CA ILE A 29 -0.04 -8.17 9.25
C ILE A 29 0.01 -9.03 10.53
N PRO A 30 0.15 -8.43 11.73
CA PRO A 30 -0.02 -9.17 12.96
C PRO A 30 -1.38 -9.88 13.00
N HIS A 31 -1.39 -11.16 13.39
CA HIS A 31 -2.60 -12.00 13.45
C HIS A 31 -3.34 -12.20 12.12
N ASP A 32 -2.63 -12.13 10.99
CA ASP A 32 -3.20 -12.35 9.65
C ASP A 32 -3.78 -13.78 9.50
N LYS A 33 -5.11 -13.88 9.39
CA LYS A 33 -5.83 -15.15 9.27
C LYS A 33 -5.67 -15.81 7.91
N ALA A 34 -5.43 -15.03 6.86
CA ALA A 34 -5.29 -15.53 5.49
C ALA A 34 -3.92 -16.18 5.24
N GLY A 35 -2.96 -15.95 6.14
CA GLY A 35 -1.65 -16.58 6.14
C GLY A 35 -0.67 -16.00 5.11
N PRO A 36 0.57 -16.52 5.07
CA PRO A 36 1.67 -15.91 4.30
C PRO A 36 1.47 -15.94 2.78
N PHE A 37 0.67 -16.88 2.27
CA PHE A 37 0.41 -17.02 0.83
C PHE A 37 -0.67 -16.06 0.32
N LYS A 38 -1.49 -15.50 1.23
CA LYS A 38 -2.54 -14.51 0.94
C LYS A 38 -2.44 -13.39 1.99
N PRO A 39 -1.41 -12.54 1.92
CA PRO A 39 -1.23 -11.47 2.90
C PRO A 39 -2.40 -10.48 2.88
N SER A 40 -2.74 -9.92 4.04
CA SER A 40 -3.83 -8.96 4.20
C SER A 40 -3.39 -7.49 4.16
N GLY A 41 -2.08 -7.21 4.08
CA GLY A 41 -1.54 -5.85 4.09
C GLY A 41 -0.69 -5.48 2.89
N ILE A 42 -0.41 -4.17 2.78
CA ILE A 42 0.56 -3.58 1.83
C ILE A 42 1.58 -2.73 2.58
N ARG A 43 2.84 -2.73 2.11
CA ARG A 43 3.92 -1.95 2.72
C ARG A 43 4.22 -0.70 1.91
N ILE A 44 4.07 0.45 2.55
CA ILE A 44 4.36 1.78 1.99
C ILE A 44 5.60 2.36 2.67
N GLY A 45 6.44 3.02 1.89
CA GLY A 45 7.64 3.71 2.34
C GLY A 45 7.84 5.04 1.63
N THR A 46 8.37 6.01 2.36
CA THR A 46 8.74 7.34 1.86
C THR A 46 10.16 7.46 1.25
N PRO A 47 11.17 6.61 1.56
CA PRO A 47 12.56 6.89 1.17
C PRO A 47 12.78 7.17 -0.31
N ALA A 48 12.14 6.41 -1.21
CA ALA A 48 12.34 6.54 -2.66
C ALA A 48 11.85 7.88 -3.25
N MET A 49 10.86 8.51 -2.61
CA MET A 49 10.30 9.78 -3.08
C MET A 49 10.90 10.96 -2.31
N THR A 50 11.26 10.78 -1.03
CA THR A 50 12.01 11.79 -0.28
C THR A 50 13.38 12.08 -0.91
N THR A 51 14.07 11.08 -1.46
CA THR A 51 15.32 11.30 -2.23
C THR A 51 15.11 12.08 -3.52
N LYS A 52 13.88 12.12 -4.04
CA LYS A 52 13.45 12.93 -5.19
C LYS A 52 12.90 14.30 -4.79
N GLY A 53 13.00 14.68 -3.51
CA GLY A 53 12.62 15.99 -3.02
C GLY A 53 11.17 16.13 -2.56
N TRP A 54 10.39 15.04 -2.53
CA TRP A 54 9.02 15.10 -2.03
C TRP A 54 8.96 15.50 -0.55
N LYS A 55 7.97 16.31 -0.22
CA LYS A 55 7.65 16.84 1.09
C LYS A 55 6.26 16.39 1.53
N GLU A 56 5.84 16.86 2.69
CA GLU A 56 4.62 16.46 3.38
C GLU A 56 3.38 16.58 2.48
N LYS A 57 3.30 17.65 1.69
CA LYS A 57 2.19 17.91 0.78
C LYS A 57 2.05 16.84 -0.30
N GLU A 58 3.14 16.45 -0.96
CA GLU A 58 3.09 15.39 -1.99
C GLU A 58 2.71 14.04 -1.38
N PHE A 59 3.14 13.76 -0.15
CA PHE A 59 2.75 12.53 0.56
C PHE A 59 1.29 12.54 1.01
N GLU A 60 0.72 13.69 1.36
CA GLU A 60 -0.70 13.84 1.66
C GLU A 60 -1.55 13.57 0.41
N GLU A 61 -1.18 14.18 -0.73
CA GLU A 61 -1.84 13.93 -2.02
C GLU A 61 -1.74 12.44 -2.44
N LEU A 62 -0.56 11.82 -2.27
CA LEU A 62 -0.38 10.39 -2.51
C LEU A 62 -1.26 9.54 -1.59
N GLY A 63 -1.33 9.86 -0.29
CA GLY A 63 -2.18 9.16 0.67
C GLY A 63 -3.65 9.18 0.27
N ASN A 64 -4.15 10.34 -0.13
CA ASN A 64 -5.52 10.51 -0.62
C ASN A 64 -5.78 9.70 -1.90
N ARG A 65 -4.81 9.67 -2.82
CA ARG A 65 -4.89 8.86 -4.05
C ARG A 65 -4.93 7.36 -3.75
N ILE A 66 -4.09 6.89 -2.83
CA ILE A 66 -4.07 5.50 -2.37
C ILE A 66 -5.41 5.13 -1.74
N ALA A 67 -5.93 5.96 -0.83
CA ALA A 67 -7.23 5.73 -0.19
C ALA A 67 -8.36 5.65 -1.23
N LYS A 68 -8.39 6.56 -2.20
CA LYS A 68 -9.38 6.54 -3.27
C LYS A 68 -9.33 5.25 -4.09
N ILE A 69 -8.14 4.73 -4.40
CA ILE A 69 -7.99 3.48 -5.16
C ILE A 69 -8.46 2.28 -4.31
N ILE A 70 -8.09 2.22 -3.03
CA ILE A 70 -8.44 1.10 -2.15
C ILE A 70 -9.94 1.05 -1.86
N PHE A 71 -10.58 2.20 -1.63
CA PHE A 71 -11.99 2.29 -1.25
C PHE A 71 -12.96 2.53 -2.44
N SER A 72 -12.45 2.55 -3.67
CA SER A 72 -13.27 2.50 -4.90
C SER A 72 -13.69 1.09 -5.26
#